data_AF-A0A8C1P3J2-F1
#
_entry.id   AF-A0A8C1P3J2-F1
#
_cell.length_a   1.000
_cell.length_b   1.000
_cell.length_c   1.000
_cell.angle_alpha   90.00
_cell.angle_beta   90.00
_cell.angle_gamma   90.00
#
_symmetry.space_group_name_H-M   'P 1'
#
loop_
_entity.id
_entity.type
_entity.pdbx_description
1 polymer ?
#
loop_
_entity_poly.entity_id
_entity_poly.type
_entity_poly.pdbx_seq_one_letter_code
_entity_poly.pdbx_strand_id
1 'polypeptide(L)'
;ATDVLPKRAEDVATSSSFRQFKIDHFHLDLKVDFEQKTISGTETIQLQCTQDGQSELQLDIHPTLSVHEITFSHNNARDWTTTEFLIRDFTNYGTTLVVKFPKAFNSDDKLQLVIKYTATDGPGVCWLEPEQTLGKLKPYVFTQGQAVLNRSFFPCFDTPAVKSTYSATVQVPDGFTAVMSASKWDQRKADSAFLFTMEHPIPAYLVALVVGDLQSAEVGPRTRVWTEPCLLQAAKQEYDNVIEEFLSVGEKLFGPYVWGRYDVLFMPPSFPFGGMENPCLTFVTPCLLAGDRSLADVIVHEICHSWFGNLVTNATWGDFWLNEGFTMYAQRRVCRELYGEAYTCLEAATGKALLRQHMDNTGEDHPLNKLRVKIEPGVDPDDTYNDTPYEKGFCFVSYLAHLAGDQSRFDAFLKAYVDKFKFRSVLAEDVLEFYLEYFPDLKEKNVHKIEGLDFDSWLNVPGWPPYVPDLSAGQELMKPAELLAEMWVNHNPDLESICKTDIKPWKTYQTVYFLDKILEKSPLPDGHIKKLEECYSHIIESNNAELKLRWAQIVAKNQHKPGFQHIRNFLKSQGKQMYTLPVYRALWNGSEETKTLALEVFAATSKQLHFNVRNYVKKIIT
;
A
#
# COMPACT_ATOMS: atom_id res chain seq x y z
N ALA A 1 1.98 -4.58 -25.91
CA ALA A 1 1.69 -6.00 -25.67
C ALA A 1 0.18 -6.15 -25.63
N THR A 2 -0.40 -7.15 -26.30
CA THR A 2 -1.84 -7.45 -26.16
C THR A 2 -2.07 -7.93 -24.73
N ASP A 3 -2.89 -7.21 -23.97
CA ASP A 3 -3.41 -7.67 -22.68
C ASP A 3 -4.19 -8.97 -22.94
N VAL A 4 -3.70 -10.08 -22.38
CA VAL A 4 -4.36 -11.38 -22.50
C VAL A 4 -4.96 -11.67 -21.15
N LEU A 5 -6.27 -11.44 -21.02
CA LEU A 5 -7.05 -11.82 -19.85
C LEU A 5 -6.73 -13.27 -19.45
N PRO A 6 -6.36 -13.54 -18.18
CA PRO A 6 -6.04 -14.89 -17.77
C PRO A 6 -7.28 -15.78 -17.86
N LYS A 7 -7.26 -16.78 -18.75
CA LYS A 7 -8.43 -17.62 -19.06
C LYS A 7 -9.05 -18.27 -17.82
N ARG A 8 -8.23 -18.58 -16.81
CA ARG A 8 -8.64 -19.27 -15.57
C ARG A 8 -8.95 -18.34 -14.40
N ALA A 9 -8.66 -17.04 -14.48
CA ALA A 9 -8.84 -16.14 -13.33
C ALA A 9 -10.32 -15.90 -13.09
N GLU A 10 -10.86 -16.41 -11.99
CA GLU A 10 -12.19 -16.11 -11.49
C GLU A 10 -12.05 -15.13 -10.32
N ASP A 11 -12.58 -13.93 -10.49
CA ASP A 11 -12.58 -12.91 -9.43
C ASP A 11 -14.00 -12.73 -8.92
N VAL A 12 -14.25 -13.21 -7.69
CA VAL A 12 -15.55 -13.13 -7.03
C VAL A 12 -15.84 -11.76 -6.42
N ALA A 13 -14.85 -10.85 -6.40
CA ALA A 13 -15.00 -9.50 -5.87
C ALA A 13 -15.56 -8.50 -6.90
N THR A 14 -15.70 -8.91 -8.15
CA THR A 14 -16.31 -8.12 -9.22
C THR A 14 -17.60 -8.78 -9.71
N SER A 15 -18.59 -7.95 -10.02
CA SER A 15 -19.83 -8.33 -10.71
C SER A 15 -19.78 -8.00 -12.19
N SER A 16 -18.67 -7.46 -12.68
CA SER A 16 -18.56 -6.93 -14.02
C SER A 16 -18.49 -8.02 -15.09
N SER A 17 -18.88 -7.67 -16.30
CA SER A 17 -18.81 -8.55 -17.48
C SER A 17 -17.43 -8.49 -18.16
N PHE A 18 -16.35 -8.44 -17.37
CA PHE A 18 -14.97 -8.26 -17.86
C PHE A 18 -14.46 -9.39 -18.76
N ARG A 19 -15.19 -10.51 -18.83
CA ARG A 19 -14.91 -11.63 -19.76
C ARG A 19 -15.60 -11.47 -21.11
N GLN A 20 -16.70 -10.73 -21.17
CA GLN A 20 -17.52 -10.50 -22.36
C GLN A 20 -17.13 -9.21 -23.08
N PHE A 21 -16.50 -8.29 -22.36
CA PHE A 21 -16.04 -7.01 -22.88
C PHE A 21 -14.62 -6.73 -22.40
N LYS A 22 -13.85 -6.07 -23.26
CA LYS A 22 -12.51 -5.56 -22.96
C LYS A 22 -12.54 -4.03 -23.00
N ILE A 23 -11.97 -3.39 -21.98
CA ILE A 23 -11.72 -1.94 -21.98
C ILE A 23 -10.33 -1.69 -22.55
N ASP A 24 -10.24 -0.93 -23.64
CA ASP A 24 -8.97 -0.52 -24.22
C ASP A 24 -8.44 0.77 -23.55
N HIS A 25 -9.35 1.72 -23.37
CA HIS A 25 -9.09 3.04 -22.81
C HIS A 25 -10.36 3.62 -22.17
N PHE A 26 -10.20 4.46 -21.14
CA PHE A 26 -11.27 5.32 -20.68
C PHE A 26 -10.79 6.75 -20.41
N HIS A 27 -11.67 7.72 -20.61
CA HIS A 27 -11.43 9.12 -20.30
C HIS A 27 -12.37 9.60 -19.19
N LEU A 28 -11.81 10.21 -18.15
CA LEU A 28 -12.57 10.83 -17.06
C LEU A 28 -12.59 12.35 -17.22
N ASP A 29 -13.73 12.96 -17.53
CA ASP A 29 -13.90 14.41 -17.55
C ASP A 29 -14.66 14.84 -16.28
N LEU A 30 -13.93 15.37 -15.30
CA LEU A 30 -14.36 15.50 -13.91
C LEU A 30 -14.30 16.94 -13.43
N LYS A 31 -15.24 17.30 -12.56
CA LYS A 31 -15.24 18.52 -11.76
C LYS A 31 -15.30 18.19 -10.29
N VAL A 32 -14.38 18.75 -9.51
CA VAL A 32 -14.31 18.61 -8.05
C VAL A 32 -14.97 19.80 -7.37
N ASP A 33 -15.90 19.52 -6.46
CA ASP A 33 -16.62 20.52 -5.67
C ASP A 33 -16.49 20.22 -4.17
N PHE A 34 -15.72 21.04 -3.44
CA PHE A 34 -15.50 20.89 -2.01
C PHE A 34 -16.69 21.32 -1.15
N GLU A 35 -17.58 22.19 -1.65
CA GLU A 35 -18.76 22.63 -0.90
C GLU A 35 -19.80 21.51 -0.86
N GLN A 36 -20.02 20.86 -2.00
CA GLN A 36 -20.94 19.72 -2.11
C GLN A 36 -20.28 18.37 -1.77
N LYS A 37 -18.94 18.34 -1.65
CA LYS A 37 -18.15 17.09 -1.51
C LYS A 37 -18.47 16.09 -2.61
N THR A 38 -18.43 16.56 -3.85
CA THR A 38 -18.71 15.73 -5.03
C THR A 38 -17.61 15.80 -6.07
N ILE A 39 -17.44 14.69 -6.78
CA ILE A 39 -16.73 14.61 -8.05
C ILE A 39 -17.79 14.25 -9.09
N SER A 40 -18.06 15.14 -10.04
CA SER A 40 -19.12 14.95 -11.04
C SER A 40 -18.59 15.15 -12.45
N GLY A 41 -19.19 14.45 -13.41
CA GLY A 41 -18.71 14.55 -14.78
C GLY A 41 -19.16 13.40 -15.67
N THR A 42 -18.33 13.09 -16.65
CA THR A 42 -18.54 11.99 -17.59
C THR A 42 -17.33 11.07 -17.64
N GLU A 43 -17.60 9.78 -17.78
CA GLU A 43 -16.62 8.78 -18.19
C GLU A 43 -16.92 8.36 -19.62
N THR A 44 -15.91 8.33 -20.48
CA THR A 44 -15.99 7.78 -21.84
C THR A 44 -15.16 6.51 -21.92
N ILE A 45 -15.79 5.35 -22.10
CA ILE A 45 -15.14 4.03 -22.15
C ILE A 45 -15.08 3.53 -23.60
N GLN A 46 -13.91 3.11 -24.05
CA GLN A 46 -13.71 2.39 -25.31
C GLN A 46 -13.73 0.89 -25.04
N LEU A 47 -14.74 0.21 -25.58
CA LEU A 47 -15.00 -1.20 -25.35
C LEU A 47 -14.88 -2.01 -26.65
N GLN A 48 -14.39 -3.24 -26.52
CA GLN A 48 -14.49 -4.28 -27.54
C GLN A 48 -15.25 -5.48 -26.96
N CYS A 49 -16.29 -5.92 -27.66
CA CYS A 49 -16.99 -7.16 -27.31
C CYS A 49 -16.13 -8.37 -27.67
N THR A 50 -16.03 -9.36 -26.78
CA THR A 50 -15.16 -10.54 -26.94
C THR A 50 -15.93 -11.83 -27.16
N GLN A 51 -17.26 -11.78 -27.05
CA GLN A 51 -18.17 -12.92 -27.18
C GLN A 51 -19.40 -12.53 -27.99
N ASP A 52 -20.04 -13.49 -28.64
CA ASP A 52 -21.24 -13.21 -29.44
C ASP A 52 -22.49 -12.99 -28.59
N GLY A 53 -23.47 -12.24 -29.13
CA GLY A 53 -24.80 -12.14 -28.55
C GLY A 53 -24.90 -11.34 -27.24
N GLN A 54 -24.00 -10.38 -26.99
CA GLN A 54 -23.98 -9.60 -25.75
C GLN A 54 -24.96 -8.42 -25.81
N SER A 55 -26.05 -8.50 -25.06
CA SER A 55 -27.06 -7.44 -24.94
C SER A 55 -26.99 -6.65 -23.63
N GLU A 56 -26.12 -7.03 -22.70
CA GLU A 56 -25.90 -6.35 -21.42
C GLU A 56 -24.40 -6.17 -21.17
N LEU A 57 -24.00 -4.98 -20.69
CA LEU A 57 -22.69 -4.72 -20.10
C LEU A 57 -22.88 -4.53 -18.59
N GLN A 58 -22.01 -5.15 -17.79
CA GLN A 58 -22.04 -5.03 -16.33
C GLN A 58 -20.76 -4.34 -15.85
N LEU A 59 -20.90 -3.27 -15.08
CA LEU A 59 -19.81 -2.52 -14.45
C LEU A 59 -20.02 -2.52 -12.94
N ASP A 60 -18.93 -2.48 -12.18
CA ASP A 60 -18.98 -2.30 -10.73
C ASP A 60 -19.14 -0.81 -10.40
N ILE A 61 -20.07 -0.53 -9.49
CA ILE A 61 -20.25 0.79 -8.85
C ILE A 61 -20.45 0.61 -7.33
N HIS A 62 -20.41 1.70 -6.58
CA HIS A 62 -20.78 1.72 -5.16
C HIS A 62 -22.03 2.60 -4.95
N PRO A 63 -22.88 2.37 -3.92
CA PRO A 63 -24.03 3.23 -3.62
C PRO A 63 -23.73 4.72 -3.38
N THR A 64 -22.47 5.10 -3.17
CA THR A 64 -22.00 6.49 -3.08
C THR A 64 -21.74 7.14 -4.45
N LEU A 65 -21.97 6.39 -5.53
CA LEU A 65 -21.86 6.84 -6.91
C LEU A 65 -23.24 6.78 -7.57
N SER A 66 -23.72 7.92 -8.05
CA SER A 66 -25.00 8.06 -8.73
C SER A 66 -24.81 8.19 -10.24
N VAL A 67 -25.39 7.28 -11.01
CA VAL A 67 -25.40 7.31 -12.49
C VAL A 67 -26.65 8.04 -12.96
N HIS A 68 -26.47 9.01 -13.87
CA HIS A 68 -27.54 9.90 -14.34
C HIS A 68 -27.99 9.56 -15.75
N GLU A 69 -27.06 9.27 -16.64
CA GLU A 69 -27.33 9.04 -18.06
C GLU A 69 -26.24 8.16 -18.66
N ILE A 70 -26.63 7.28 -19.59
CA ILE A 70 -25.71 6.47 -20.38
C ILE A 70 -26.07 6.60 -21.85
N THR A 71 -25.08 6.95 -22.66
CA THR A 71 -25.20 6.94 -24.12
C THR A 71 -24.10 6.08 -24.72
N PHE A 72 -24.36 5.47 -25.87
CA PHE A 72 -23.36 4.68 -26.58
C PHE A 72 -23.34 4.96 -28.07
N SER A 73 -22.21 4.69 -28.70
CA SER A 73 -22.02 4.67 -30.15
C SER A 73 -21.33 3.37 -30.57
N HIS A 74 -21.70 2.85 -31.74
CA HIS A 74 -21.17 1.60 -32.30
C HIS A 74 -20.23 1.89 -33.49
N ASN A 75 -19.09 1.21 -33.57
CA ASN A 75 -18.12 1.28 -34.67
C ASN A 75 -17.72 2.71 -35.07
N ASN A 76 -17.54 3.58 -34.07
CA ASN A 76 -17.22 5.00 -34.24
C ASN A 76 -18.24 5.76 -35.11
N ALA A 77 -19.51 5.32 -35.10
CA ALA A 77 -20.60 6.08 -35.68
C ALA A 77 -20.70 7.46 -35.03
N ARG A 78 -21.14 8.46 -35.80
CA ARG A 78 -21.37 9.82 -35.29
C ARG A 78 -22.62 9.92 -34.41
N ASP A 79 -23.52 8.97 -34.55
CA ASP A 79 -24.80 8.97 -33.84
C ASP A 79 -24.63 8.31 -32.47
N TRP A 80 -25.05 9.02 -31.42
CA TRP A 80 -25.10 8.54 -30.06
C TRP A 80 -26.53 8.14 -29.70
N THR A 81 -26.67 6.99 -29.04
CA THR A 81 -27.96 6.45 -28.60
C THR A 81 -28.01 6.42 -27.08
N THR A 82 -29.01 7.06 -26.48
CA THR A 82 -29.32 6.90 -25.05
C THR A 82 -29.84 5.49 -24.81
N THR A 83 -29.38 4.87 -23.72
CA THR A 83 -29.73 3.49 -23.41
C THR A 83 -30.20 3.33 -21.98
N GLU A 84 -31.03 2.29 -21.76
CA GLU A 84 -31.53 1.98 -20.43
C GLU A 84 -30.45 1.32 -19.57
N PHE A 85 -30.46 1.65 -18.28
CA PHE A 85 -29.65 0.97 -17.29
C PHE A 85 -30.46 0.69 -16.03
N LEU A 86 -29.98 -0.26 -15.23
CA LEU A 86 -30.52 -0.53 -13.91
C LEU A 86 -29.37 -0.88 -12.96
N ILE A 87 -29.61 -0.69 -11.66
CA ILE A 87 -28.67 -1.07 -10.60
C ILE A 87 -29.18 -2.37 -9.97
N ARG A 88 -28.31 -3.38 -9.85
CA ARG A 88 -28.58 -4.64 -9.12
C ARG A 88 -27.72 -4.70 -7.88
N ASP A 89 -28.25 -5.33 -6.84
CA ASP A 89 -27.47 -5.65 -5.65
C ASP A 89 -26.36 -6.65 -6.01
N PHE A 90 -25.17 -6.47 -5.41
CA PHE A 90 -24.05 -7.38 -5.54
C PHE A 90 -23.53 -7.80 -4.16
N THR A 91 -22.89 -6.88 -3.43
CA THR A 91 -22.34 -7.12 -2.08
C THR A 91 -22.54 -5.91 -1.17
N ASN A 92 -22.10 -6.00 0.09
CA ASN A 92 -22.05 -4.86 1.00
C ASN A 92 -21.03 -3.78 0.58
N TYR A 93 -20.07 -4.12 -0.28
CA TYR A 93 -19.02 -3.22 -0.79
C TYR A 93 -19.23 -2.80 -2.25
N GLY A 94 -20.38 -3.10 -2.87
CA GLY A 94 -20.66 -2.66 -4.23
C GLY A 94 -22.00 -3.11 -4.81
N THR A 95 -22.39 -2.50 -5.92
CA THR A 95 -23.58 -2.83 -6.72
C THR A 95 -23.19 -2.94 -8.19
N THR A 96 -24.02 -3.64 -8.97
CA THR A 96 -23.79 -3.83 -10.40
C THR A 96 -24.58 -2.80 -11.20
N LEU A 97 -23.89 -2.01 -12.02
CA LEU A 97 -24.50 -1.20 -13.07
C LEU A 97 -24.71 -2.08 -14.30
N VAL A 98 -25.96 -2.38 -14.64
CA VAL A 98 -26.33 -3.15 -15.83
C VAL A 98 -26.79 -2.20 -16.92
N VAL A 99 -25.98 -2.05 -17.96
CA VAL A 99 -26.30 -1.29 -19.17
C VAL A 99 -26.95 -2.23 -20.17
N LYS A 100 -28.17 -1.94 -20.60
CA LYS A 100 -28.88 -2.75 -21.61
C LYS A 100 -28.68 -2.15 -22.99
N PHE A 101 -28.45 -2.98 -24.00
CA PHE A 101 -28.36 -2.53 -25.38
C PHE A 101 -29.60 -2.96 -26.19
N PRO A 102 -30.12 -2.10 -27.09
CA PRO A 102 -31.30 -2.42 -27.89
C PRO A 102 -31.04 -3.53 -28.93
N LYS A 103 -29.77 -3.76 -29.28
CA LYS A 103 -29.30 -4.86 -30.12
C LYS A 103 -28.08 -5.49 -29.48
N ALA A 104 -27.97 -6.80 -29.60
CA ALA A 104 -26.80 -7.53 -29.12
C ALA A 104 -25.57 -7.21 -29.98
N PHE A 105 -24.42 -7.08 -29.33
CA PHE A 105 -23.11 -6.99 -29.95
C PHE A 105 -22.49 -8.38 -30.10
N ASN A 106 -21.69 -8.56 -31.15
CA ASN A 106 -20.96 -9.79 -31.40
C ASN A 106 -19.48 -9.61 -31.13
N SER A 107 -18.73 -10.71 -31.15
CA SER A 107 -17.28 -10.67 -31.02
C SER A 107 -16.69 -9.67 -32.03
N ASP A 108 -15.72 -8.89 -31.55
CA ASP A 108 -15.00 -7.83 -32.28
C ASP A 108 -15.78 -6.54 -32.56
N ASP A 109 -17.07 -6.45 -32.22
CA ASP A 109 -17.79 -5.19 -32.26
C ASP A 109 -17.15 -4.18 -31.28
N LYS A 110 -16.93 -2.95 -31.75
CA LYS A 110 -16.36 -1.86 -30.95
C LYS A 110 -17.43 -0.85 -30.61
N LEU A 111 -17.50 -0.46 -29.35
CA LEU A 111 -18.44 0.55 -28.89
C LEU A 111 -17.76 1.57 -27.99
N GLN A 112 -18.26 2.80 -28.02
CA GLN A 112 -17.93 3.83 -27.05
C GLN A 112 -19.14 4.04 -26.15
N LEU A 113 -18.90 4.08 -24.84
CA LEU A 113 -19.92 4.33 -23.83
C LEU A 113 -19.59 5.64 -23.12
N VAL A 114 -20.57 6.52 -22.96
CA VAL A 114 -20.44 7.73 -22.15
C VAL A 114 -21.40 7.63 -20.98
N ILE A 115 -20.86 7.64 -19.76
CA ILE A 115 -21.60 7.54 -18.51
C ILE A 115 -21.49 8.90 -17.79
N LYS A 116 -22.62 9.54 -17.54
CA LYS A 116 -22.69 10.74 -16.70
C LYS A 116 -22.99 10.34 -15.27
N TYR A 117 -22.17 10.78 -14.31
CA TYR A 117 -22.30 10.36 -12.92
C TYR A 117 -21.82 11.42 -11.92
N THR A 118 -22.10 11.16 -10.64
CA THR A 118 -21.59 11.91 -9.50
C THR A 118 -21.13 10.92 -8.43
N ALA A 119 -19.88 11.04 -7.97
CA ALA A 119 -19.34 10.35 -6.81
C ALA A 119 -19.30 11.30 -5.60
N THR A 120 -19.63 10.78 -4.41
CA THR A 120 -19.56 11.52 -3.13
C THR A 120 -18.54 10.87 -2.19
N ASP A 121 -18.48 11.34 -0.94
CA ASP A 121 -17.73 10.66 0.13
C ASP A 121 -18.13 9.18 0.21
N GLY A 122 -17.13 8.30 0.21
CA GLY A 122 -17.29 6.85 0.10
C GLY A 122 -16.00 6.11 0.43
N PRO A 123 -15.99 4.78 0.32
CA PRO A 123 -14.86 3.98 0.78
C PRO A 123 -13.57 4.25 -0.02
N GLY A 124 -13.66 4.57 -1.32
CA GLY A 124 -12.52 4.93 -2.16
C GLY A 124 -12.36 6.42 -2.48
N VAL A 125 -13.25 7.30 -2.00
CA VAL A 125 -13.19 8.75 -2.20
C VAL A 125 -13.31 9.43 -0.82
N CYS A 126 -12.21 9.97 -0.32
CA CYS A 126 -12.12 10.49 1.05
C CYS A 126 -11.99 12.00 1.06
N TRP A 127 -13.00 12.68 1.63
CA TRP A 127 -12.97 14.13 1.83
C TRP A 127 -12.44 14.48 3.22
N LEU A 128 -11.48 15.39 3.27
CA LEU A 128 -10.87 15.89 4.49
C LEU A 128 -11.24 17.35 4.73
N GLU A 129 -11.68 17.64 5.95
CA GLU A 129 -11.84 19.00 6.43
C GLU A 129 -10.48 19.69 6.61
N PRO A 130 -10.42 21.04 6.63
CA PRO A 130 -9.19 21.76 6.93
C PRO A 130 -8.48 21.26 8.20
N GLU A 131 -9.20 20.93 9.28
CA GLU A 131 -8.57 20.46 10.52
C GLU A 131 -7.85 19.10 10.38
N GLN A 132 -8.13 18.34 9.32
CA GLN A 132 -7.47 17.07 9.00
C GLN A 132 -6.25 17.25 8.09
N THR A 133 -6.14 18.38 7.37
CA THR A 133 -4.95 18.72 6.57
C THR A 133 -3.81 19.21 7.45
N LEU A 134 -2.58 19.25 6.95
CA LEU A 134 -1.45 19.72 7.73
C LEU A 134 -1.47 21.24 7.91
N GLY A 135 -1.78 21.97 6.84
CA GLY A 135 -1.83 23.43 6.83
C GLY A 135 -2.99 23.99 7.66
N LYS A 136 -4.05 23.20 7.90
CA LYS A 136 -5.27 23.61 8.62
C LYS A 136 -6.07 24.73 7.93
N LEU A 137 -5.80 24.98 6.64
CA LEU A 137 -6.36 26.12 5.89
C LEU A 137 -7.39 25.72 4.84
N LYS A 138 -7.07 24.71 4.01
CA LYS A 138 -7.92 24.26 2.90
C LYS A 138 -8.37 22.82 3.13
N PRO A 139 -9.54 22.43 2.60
CA PRO A 139 -9.95 21.03 2.53
C PRO A 139 -9.07 20.26 1.55
N TYR A 140 -9.24 18.94 1.51
CA TYR A 140 -8.46 18.04 0.67
C TYR A 140 -9.31 16.84 0.28
N VAL A 141 -9.16 16.31 -0.93
CA VAL A 141 -9.79 15.04 -1.33
C VAL A 141 -8.74 14.14 -1.96
N PHE A 142 -8.79 12.86 -1.61
CA PHE A 142 -7.96 11.85 -2.24
C PHE A 142 -8.78 10.59 -2.51
N THR A 143 -8.31 9.79 -3.46
CA THR A 143 -8.84 8.45 -3.70
C THR A 143 -7.85 7.38 -3.25
N GLN A 144 -8.38 6.22 -2.86
CA GLN A 144 -7.63 5.01 -2.54
C GLN A 144 -8.37 3.86 -3.22
N GLY A 145 -7.77 3.25 -4.25
CA GLY A 145 -8.46 2.27 -5.10
C GLY A 145 -8.33 0.83 -4.65
N GLN A 146 -7.22 0.46 -4.01
CA GLN A 146 -6.98 -0.90 -3.53
C GLN A 146 -7.84 -1.21 -2.28
N ALA A 147 -8.49 -2.38 -2.17
CA ALA A 147 -8.52 -3.44 -3.17
C ALA A 147 -9.55 -3.19 -4.30
N VAL A 148 -10.81 -2.99 -3.95
CA VAL A 148 -11.93 -2.84 -4.91
C VAL A 148 -12.76 -1.60 -4.62
N LEU A 149 -12.07 -0.49 -4.42
CA LEU A 149 -12.67 0.74 -3.92
C LEU A 149 -12.92 1.77 -5.03
N ASN A 150 -12.29 1.63 -6.21
CA ASN A 150 -12.46 2.58 -7.31
C ASN A 150 -13.84 2.50 -8.00
N ARG A 151 -14.62 1.44 -7.78
CA ARG A 151 -16.08 1.45 -8.05
C ARG A 151 -16.86 2.56 -7.34
N SER A 152 -16.31 3.13 -6.26
CA SER A 152 -16.88 4.32 -5.61
C SER A 152 -16.43 5.65 -6.19
N PHE A 153 -15.42 5.62 -7.07
CA PHE A 153 -14.87 6.78 -7.76
C PHE A 153 -15.43 6.89 -9.20
N PHE A 154 -15.40 5.80 -9.97
CA PHE A 154 -15.96 5.73 -11.33
C PHE A 154 -16.48 4.31 -11.66
N PRO A 155 -17.50 4.16 -12.53
CA PRO A 155 -17.95 2.84 -13.00
C PRO A 155 -16.85 2.07 -13.74
N CYS A 156 -16.51 0.86 -13.33
CA CYS A 156 -15.38 0.15 -13.95
C CYS A 156 -15.49 -1.38 -13.89
N PHE A 157 -14.55 -2.06 -14.56
CA PHE A 157 -14.23 -3.45 -14.23
C PHE A 157 -13.27 -3.44 -13.05
N ASP A 158 -13.82 -3.48 -11.83
CA ASP A 158 -13.05 -3.28 -10.61
C ASP A 158 -12.44 -4.61 -10.13
N THR A 159 -11.53 -5.11 -10.97
CA THR A 159 -10.77 -6.35 -10.81
C THR A 159 -9.33 -6.13 -11.29
N PRO A 160 -8.31 -6.68 -10.60
CA PRO A 160 -6.93 -6.56 -11.04
C PRO A 160 -6.64 -7.43 -12.29
N ALA A 161 -7.57 -8.31 -12.69
CA ALA A 161 -7.46 -9.10 -13.92
C ALA A 161 -7.48 -8.25 -15.21
N VAL A 162 -8.11 -7.06 -15.16
CA VAL A 162 -8.24 -6.15 -16.29
C VAL A 162 -7.21 -5.04 -16.17
N LYS A 163 -6.51 -4.73 -17.26
CA LYS A 163 -5.70 -3.51 -17.35
C LYS A 163 -6.16 -2.62 -18.50
N SER A 164 -6.08 -1.32 -18.30
CA SER A 164 -6.51 -0.34 -19.30
C SER A 164 -5.64 0.91 -19.23
N THR A 165 -5.46 1.56 -20.38
CA THR A 165 -4.90 2.92 -20.40
C THR A 165 -6.00 3.90 -19.99
N TYR A 166 -5.62 5.08 -19.51
CA TYR A 166 -6.62 6.09 -19.19
C TYR A 166 -6.13 7.51 -19.43
N SER A 167 -7.08 8.43 -19.54
CA SER A 167 -6.81 9.86 -19.51
C SER A 167 -7.85 10.56 -18.63
N ALA A 168 -7.53 11.75 -18.16
CA ALA A 168 -8.47 12.52 -17.37
C ALA A 168 -8.33 14.02 -17.65
N THR A 169 -9.45 14.73 -17.54
CA THR A 169 -9.52 16.18 -17.41
C THR A 169 -10.16 16.45 -16.05
N VAL A 170 -9.46 17.15 -15.15
CA VAL A 170 -9.94 17.42 -13.80
C VAL A 170 -10.00 18.92 -13.58
N GLN A 171 -11.21 19.47 -13.56
CA GLN A 171 -11.47 20.85 -13.16
C GLN A 171 -11.53 20.95 -11.64
N VAL A 172 -10.77 21.89 -11.08
CA VAL A 172 -10.71 22.14 -9.64
C VAL A 172 -10.96 23.62 -9.33
N PRO A 173 -11.37 23.97 -8.09
CA PRO A 173 -11.50 25.38 -7.70
C PRO A 173 -10.17 26.12 -7.75
N ASP A 174 -10.22 27.45 -7.92
CA ASP A 174 -9.02 28.28 -7.97
C ASP A 174 -8.17 28.14 -6.70
N GLY A 175 -6.85 28.05 -6.91
CA GLY A 175 -5.89 27.85 -5.82
C GLY A 175 -5.80 26.42 -5.30
N PHE A 176 -6.45 25.44 -5.95
CA PHE A 176 -6.18 24.02 -5.75
C PHE A 176 -5.35 23.45 -6.89
N THR A 177 -4.64 22.36 -6.59
CA THR A 177 -3.86 21.58 -7.54
C THR A 177 -4.43 20.17 -7.58
N ALA A 178 -4.64 19.63 -8.78
CA ALA A 178 -4.92 18.21 -8.98
C ALA A 178 -3.63 17.45 -9.35
N VAL A 179 -3.49 16.24 -8.82
CA VAL A 179 -2.46 15.27 -9.25
C VAL A 179 -3.10 13.89 -9.38
N MET A 180 -2.63 13.09 -10.33
CA MET A 180 -3.14 11.74 -10.59
C MET A 180 -2.00 10.76 -10.87
N SER A 181 -2.29 9.46 -10.77
CA SER A 181 -1.38 8.36 -11.14
C SER A 181 -1.20 8.24 -12.67
N ALA A 182 -0.58 9.25 -13.28
CA ALA A 182 -0.49 9.44 -14.72
C ALA A 182 0.95 9.71 -15.17
N SER A 183 1.35 9.17 -16.32
CA SER A 183 2.71 9.34 -16.87
C SER A 183 2.95 10.72 -17.49
N LYS A 184 1.87 11.40 -17.89
CA LYS A 184 1.90 12.76 -18.46
C LYS A 184 0.81 13.62 -17.84
N TRP A 185 1.11 14.90 -17.68
CA TRP A 185 0.12 15.89 -17.30
C TRP A 185 0.40 17.27 -17.89
N ASP A 186 -0.65 18.09 -18.00
CA ASP A 186 -0.59 19.50 -18.36
C ASP A 186 -1.64 20.32 -17.58
N GLN A 187 -1.46 21.63 -17.46
CA GLN A 187 -2.41 22.52 -16.79
C GLN A 187 -3.01 23.53 -17.77
N ARG A 188 -4.32 23.45 -17.97
CA ARG A 188 -5.09 24.44 -18.73
C ARG A 188 -5.56 25.56 -17.79
N LYS A 189 -4.84 26.68 -17.84
CA LYS A 189 -5.12 27.85 -16.98
C LYS A 189 -6.46 28.55 -17.25
N ALA A 190 -7.05 28.37 -18.43
CA ALA A 190 -8.27 29.09 -18.83
C ALA A 190 -9.50 28.73 -17.96
N ASP A 191 -9.54 27.51 -17.42
CA ASP A 191 -10.67 26.95 -16.70
C ASP A 191 -10.25 26.15 -15.45
N SER A 192 -9.03 26.36 -14.96
CA SER A 192 -8.45 25.67 -13.80
C SER A 192 -8.53 24.14 -13.91
N ALA A 193 -8.28 23.62 -15.11
CA ALA A 193 -8.30 22.18 -15.41
C ALA A 193 -6.90 21.58 -15.54
N PHE A 194 -6.75 20.36 -15.07
CA PHE A 194 -5.54 19.54 -15.21
C PHE A 194 -5.82 18.37 -16.13
N LEU A 195 -4.95 18.14 -17.10
CA LEU A 195 -5.07 17.07 -18.08
C LEU A 195 -4.06 16.00 -17.73
N PHE A 196 -4.46 14.74 -17.73
CA PHE A 196 -3.64 13.59 -17.37
C PHE A 196 -3.73 12.51 -18.43
N THR A 197 -2.64 11.76 -18.62
CA THR A 197 -2.62 10.58 -19.48
C THR A 197 -1.72 9.51 -18.86
N MET A 198 -2.26 8.31 -18.73
CA MET A 198 -1.54 7.09 -18.41
C MET A 198 -1.46 6.24 -19.67
N GLU A 199 -0.27 6.24 -20.30
CA GLU A 199 -0.03 5.59 -21.59
C GLU A 199 0.14 4.07 -21.48
N HIS A 200 0.39 3.58 -20.27
CA HIS A 200 0.56 2.16 -19.99
C HIS A 200 -0.70 1.57 -19.35
N PRO A 201 -1.06 0.32 -19.70
CA PRO A 201 -2.26 -0.28 -19.13
C PRO A 201 -2.02 -0.62 -17.66
N ILE A 202 -2.94 -0.18 -16.80
CA ILE A 202 -2.94 -0.43 -15.35
C ILE A 202 -4.29 -0.99 -14.91
N PRO A 203 -4.35 -1.81 -13.85
CA PRO A 203 -5.61 -2.21 -13.23
C PRO A 203 -6.33 -1.01 -12.59
N ALA A 204 -7.65 -1.10 -12.49
CA ALA A 204 -8.51 0.00 -12.01
C ALA A 204 -8.09 0.49 -10.62
N TYR A 205 -7.68 -0.40 -9.71
CA TYR A 205 -7.30 -0.05 -8.33
C TYR A 205 -6.11 0.93 -8.22
N LEU A 206 -5.31 1.07 -9.29
CA LEU A 206 -4.16 1.99 -9.35
C LEU A 206 -4.48 3.38 -9.88
N VAL A 207 -5.73 3.65 -10.26
CA VAL A 207 -6.18 4.98 -10.65
C VAL A 207 -6.36 5.81 -9.39
N ALA A 208 -5.58 6.89 -9.27
CA ALA A 208 -5.56 7.73 -8.08
C ALA A 208 -5.75 9.20 -8.46
N LEU A 209 -6.49 9.92 -7.64
CA LEU A 209 -6.70 11.36 -7.73
C LEU A 209 -6.47 11.99 -6.36
N VAL A 210 -5.80 13.14 -6.38
CA VAL A 210 -5.74 14.04 -5.23
C VAL A 210 -6.02 15.46 -5.68
N VAL A 211 -6.82 16.18 -4.90
CA VAL A 211 -7.00 17.63 -5.03
C VAL A 211 -6.81 18.29 -3.67
N GLY A 212 -5.92 19.28 -3.61
CA GLY A 212 -5.58 19.97 -2.37
C GLY A 212 -4.69 21.19 -2.58
N ASP A 213 -4.21 21.76 -1.47
CA ASP A 213 -3.16 22.80 -1.47
C ASP A 213 -1.80 22.15 -1.72
N LEU A 214 -1.50 21.80 -2.97
CA LEU A 214 -0.27 21.06 -3.30
C LEU A 214 0.74 21.92 -4.03
N GLN A 215 2.00 21.74 -3.65
CA GLN A 215 3.18 22.22 -4.36
C GLN A 215 4.15 21.08 -4.59
N SER A 216 5.07 21.26 -5.54
CA SER A 216 6.14 20.30 -5.81
C SER A 216 7.51 20.91 -5.93
N ALA A 217 8.51 20.05 -5.72
CA ALA A 217 9.91 20.34 -5.93
C ALA A 217 10.58 19.14 -6.59
N GLU A 218 11.45 19.40 -7.56
CA GLU A 218 12.35 18.38 -8.10
C GLU A 218 13.35 17.97 -7.01
N VAL A 219 13.55 16.65 -6.87
CA VAL A 219 14.52 16.02 -5.97
C VAL A 219 15.38 14.99 -6.71
N GLY A 220 15.35 14.99 -8.03
CA GLY A 220 16.11 14.06 -8.85
C GLY A 220 15.84 14.30 -10.33
N PRO A 221 16.51 13.56 -11.24
CA PRO A 221 16.37 13.76 -12.68
C PRO A 221 14.97 13.42 -13.21
N ARG A 222 14.21 12.58 -12.50
CA ARG A 222 12.88 12.09 -12.89
C ARG A 222 11.92 11.94 -11.70
N THR A 223 12.14 12.68 -10.62
CA THR A 223 11.35 12.58 -9.39
C THR A 223 11.06 13.94 -8.79
N ARG A 224 9.77 14.20 -8.53
CA ARG A 224 9.30 15.26 -7.64
C ARG A 224 8.82 14.70 -6.32
N VAL A 225 8.93 15.52 -5.29
CA VAL A 225 8.07 15.42 -4.13
C VAL A 225 6.91 16.39 -4.27
N TRP A 226 5.71 15.95 -3.93
CA TRP A 226 4.49 16.73 -3.82
C TRP A 226 4.03 16.74 -2.37
N THR A 227 3.58 17.88 -1.86
CA THR A 227 3.04 17.99 -0.49
C THR A 227 2.35 19.35 -0.28
N GLU A 228 1.77 19.55 0.90
CA GLU A 228 1.32 20.87 1.35
C GLU A 228 2.51 21.83 1.52
N PRO A 229 2.38 23.14 1.23
CA PRO A 229 3.51 24.08 1.16
C PRO A 229 4.43 24.08 2.39
N CYS A 230 3.87 23.83 3.58
CA CYS A 230 4.61 23.82 4.84
C CYS A 230 5.63 22.69 4.98
N LEU A 231 5.50 21.58 4.24
CA LEU A 231 6.46 20.46 4.25
C LEU A 231 7.42 20.44 3.07
N LEU A 232 7.16 21.25 2.03
CA LEU A 232 7.88 21.13 0.76
C LEU A 232 9.40 21.21 0.93
N GLN A 233 9.85 22.15 1.78
CA GLN A 233 11.28 22.33 2.01
C GLN A 233 11.91 21.14 2.76
N ALA A 234 11.22 20.57 3.75
CA ALA A 234 11.70 19.41 4.49
C ALA A 234 11.76 18.17 3.58
N ALA A 235 10.69 17.92 2.82
CA ALA A 235 10.64 16.82 1.85
C ALA A 235 11.73 16.94 0.78
N LYS A 236 11.96 18.15 0.26
CA LYS A 236 13.02 18.41 -0.70
C LYS A 236 14.39 18.11 -0.10
N GLN A 237 14.69 18.61 1.09
CA GLN A 237 15.99 18.42 1.74
C GLN A 237 16.27 16.95 2.06
N GLU A 238 15.25 16.23 2.54
CA GLU A 238 15.40 14.84 2.93
C GLU A 238 15.66 13.94 1.72
N TYR A 239 14.92 14.14 0.62
CA TYR A 239 14.92 13.23 -0.53
C TYR A 239 15.71 13.70 -1.75
N ASP A 240 16.46 14.81 -1.66
CA ASP A 240 17.31 15.31 -2.76
C ASP A 240 18.34 14.25 -3.23
N ASN A 241 18.15 13.79 -4.46
CA ASN A 241 18.81 12.70 -5.18
C ASN A 241 18.74 11.30 -4.53
N VAL A 242 18.07 11.15 -3.39
CA VAL A 242 17.98 9.87 -2.65
C VAL A 242 17.15 8.85 -3.40
N ILE A 243 16.00 9.27 -3.95
CA ILE A 243 15.06 8.36 -4.60
C ILE A 243 15.65 7.79 -5.90
N GLU A 244 16.48 8.57 -6.60
CA GLU A 244 17.15 8.11 -7.82
C GLU A 244 18.15 6.99 -7.56
N GLU A 245 18.81 6.97 -6.40
CA GLU A 245 19.70 5.87 -5.99
C GLU A 245 18.91 4.56 -5.90
N PHE A 246 17.72 4.60 -5.32
CA PHE A 246 16.84 3.44 -5.18
C PHE A 246 16.33 2.94 -6.54
N LEU A 247 15.86 3.88 -7.39
CA LEU A 247 15.41 3.57 -8.75
C LEU A 247 16.53 2.90 -9.56
N SER A 248 17.75 3.44 -9.48
CA SER A 248 18.91 2.91 -10.21
C SER A 248 19.24 1.46 -9.80
N VAL A 249 19.17 1.15 -8.50
CA VAL A 249 19.38 -0.21 -8.00
C VAL A 249 18.23 -1.13 -8.43
N GLY A 250 16.98 -0.68 -8.32
CA GLY A 250 15.81 -1.40 -8.82
C GLY A 250 15.92 -1.74 -10.30
N GLU A 251 16.30 -0.76 -11.14
CA GLU A 251 16.50 -0.97 -12.58
C GLU A 251 17.60 -1.99 -12.90
N LYS A 252 18.71 -1.91 -12.16
CA LYS A 252 19.81 -2.88 -12.26
C LYS A 252 19.35 -4.30 -11.93
N LEU A 253 18.45 -4.47 -10.95
CA LEU A 253 18.00 -5.78 -10.48
C LEU A 253 16.82 -6.35 -11.26
N PHE A 254 15.85 -5.52 -11.66
CA PHE A 254 14.53 -5.96 -12.13
C PHE A 254 14.22 -5.57 -13.58
N GLY A 255 15.08 -4.76 -14.22
CA GLY A 255 14.91 -4.27 -15.58
C GLY A 255 14.45 -2.80 -15.64
N PRO A 256 14.33 -2.20 -16.83
CA PRO A 256 14.09 -0.76 -16.98
C PRO A 256 12.84 -0.24 -16.27
N TYR A 257 12.91 0.95 -15.69
CA TYR A 257 11.75 1.65 -15.16
C TYR A 257 10.97 2.29 -16.32
N VAL A 258 9.76 1.79 -16.60
CA VAL A 258 9.03 2.16 -17.84
C VAL A 258 8.02 3.29 -17.67
N TRP A 259 7.76 3.75 -16.44
CA TRP A 259 6.68 4.70 -16.16
C TRP A 259 7.06 6.17 -16.41
N GLY A 260 8.30 6.43 -16.82
CA GLY A 260 8.83 7.77 -17.07
C GLY A 260 9.31 8.43 -15.77
N ARG A 261 8.39 9.05 -15.02
CA ARG A 261 8.69 9.70 -13.74
C ARG A 261 8.22 8.86 -12.58
N TYR A 262 8.93 8.97 -11.46
CA TYR A 262 8.52 8.43 -10.18
C TYR A 262 8.38 9.62 -9.22
N ASP A 263 7.18 10.19 -9.09
CA ASP A 263 6.92 11.25 -8.13
C ASP A 263 6.36 10.65 -6.82
N VAL A 264 6.61 11.32 -5.69
CA VAL A 264 6.14 10.93 -4.35
C VAL A 264 5.28 12.03 -3.77
N LEU A 265 4.07 11.70 -3.32
CA LEU A 265 3.14 12.60 -2.66
C LEU A 265 3.09 12.32 -1.15
N PHE A 266 3.59 13.25 -0.34
CA PHE A 266 3.41 13.21 1.11
C PHE A 266 2.00 13.66 1.45
N MET A 267 1.18 12.69 1.86
CA MET A 267 -0.22 12.87 2.19
C MET A 267 -0.40 13.65 3.50
N PRO A 268 -1.61 14.17 3.78
CA PRO A 268 -1.92 14.75 5.09
C PRO A 268 -1.69 13.76 6.25
N PRO A 269 -1.46 14.24 7.48
CA PRO A 269 -1.23 13.37 8.65
C PRO A 269 -2.37 12.40 8.96
N SER A 270 -3.58 12.69 8.46
CA SER A 270 -4.74 11.81 8.59
C SER A 270 -4.71 10.59 7.66
N PHE A 271 -3.77 10.50 6.71
CA PHE A 271 -3.63 9.35 5.81
C PHE A 271 -3.33 8.08 6.62
N PRO A 272 -4.20 7.05 6.55
CA PRO A 272 -4.15 5.94 7.49
C PRO A 272 -3.11 4.87 7.14
N PHE A 273 -2.56 4.86 5.93
CA PHE A 273 -1.68 3.82 5.41
C PHE A 273 -0.19 4.20 5.47
N GLY A 274 0.69 3.24 5.14
CA GLY A 274 2.13 3.48 5.00
C GLY A 274 2.48 4.18 3.69
N GLY A 275 2.13 3.53 2.59
CA GLY A 275 2.19 4.05 1.23
C GLY A 275 1.12 3.43 0.35
N MET A 276 1.11 3.83 -0.92
CA MET A 276 0.32 3.22 -1.99
C MET A 276 1.07 3.44 -3.31
N GLU A 277 1.25 2.38 -4.07
CA GLU A 277 2.13 2.24 -5.23
C GLU A 277 1.59 2.84 -6.53
N ASN A 278 0.66 3.79 -6.42
CA ASN A 278 0.02 4.48 -7.53
C ASN A 278 1.06 4.89 -8.61
N PRO A 279 0.99 4.34 -9.84
CA PRO A 279 2.03 4.53 -10.84
C PRO A 279 2.28 6.00 -11.14
N CYS A 280 3.55 6.37 -11.25
CA CYS A 280 4.03 7.75 -11.44
C CYS A 280 3.83 8.71 -10.26
N LEU A 281 3.01 8.36 -9.25
CA LEU A 281 2.67 9.23 -8.12
C LEU A 281 2.39 8.43 -6.84
N THR A 282 3.44 7.87 -6.25
CA THR A 282 3.34 7.09 -5.01
C THR A 282 2.82 7.96 -3.86
N PHE A 283 1.80 7.49 -3.13
CA PHE A 283 1.35 8.17 -1.92
C PHE A 283 2.15 7.64 -0.75
N VAL A 284 2.57 8.53 0.16
CA VAL A 284 3.26 8.14 1.38
C VAL A 284 2.75 8.92 2.58
N THR A 285 2.82 8.31 3.75
CA THR A 285 2.60 8.99 5.03
C THR A 285 3.63 10.10 5.24
N PRO A 286 3.26 11.25 5.84
CA PRO A 286 4.23 12.29 6.20
C PRO A 286 5.15 11.85 7.34
N CYS A 287 4.87 10.71 7.99
CA CYS A 287 5.75 10.13 9.00
C CYS A 287 7.13 9.71 8.45
N LEU A 288 7.28 9.59 7.12
CA LEU A 288 8.57 9.28 6.49
C LEU A 288 9.52 10.50 6.44
N LEU A 289 9.07 11.68 6.89
CA LEU A 289 9.89 12.88 7.00
C LEU A 289 10.60 12.93 8.36
N ALA A 290 11.59 12.05 8.54
CA ALA A 290 12.37 11.97 9.78
C ALA A 290 13.45 13.06 9.86
N GLY A 291 13.81 13.66 8.72
CA GLY A 291 14.88 14.65 8.58
C GLY A 291 16.28 14.04 8.40
N ASP A 292 16.41 12.71 8.39
CA ASP A 292 17.66 11.98 8.34
C ASP A 292 17.64 10.78 7.36
N ARG A 293 16.57 10.65 6.55
CA ARG A 293 16.38 9.59 5.53
C ARG A 293 16.19 8.20 6.10
N SER A 294 16.01 8.09 7.42
CA SER A 294 16.06 6.79 8.09
C SER A 294 14.80 5.92 7.92
N LEU A 295 13.75 6.46 7.29
CA LEU A 295 12.48 5.77 6.98
C LEU A 295 12.24 5.69 5.46
N ALA A 296 13.30 5.81 4.66
CA ALA A 296 13.22 5.80 3.21
C ALA A 296 12.95 4.40 2.61
N ASP A 297 13.01 3.34 3.41
CA ASP A 297 12.75 1.96 3.01
C ASP A 297 11.29 1.72 2.59
N VAL A 298 10.34 2.46 3.16
CA VAL A 298 8.95 2.45 2.66
C VAL A 298 8.92 2.95 1.21
N ILE A 299 9.68 3.98 0.85
CA ILE A 299 9.76 4.42 -0.56
C ILE A 299 10.42 3.33 -1.43
N VAL A 300 11.39 2.57 -0.91
CA VAL A 300 11.96 1.42 -1.63
C VAL A 300 10.90 0.35 -1.92
N HIS A 301 10.01 0.07 -0.96
CA HIS A 301 8.87 -0.83 -1.15
C HIS A 301 8.00 -0.38 -2.34
N GLU A 302 7.55 0.86 -2.30
CA GLU A 302 6.68 1.43 -3.33
C GLU A 302 7.37 1.52 -4.71
N ILE A 303 8.70 1.74 -4.73
CA ILE A 303 9.49 1.65 -5.96
C ILE A 303 9.41 0.22 -6.51
N CYS A 304 9.61 -0.80 -5.68
CA CYS A 304 9.60 -2.20 -6.11
C CYS A 304 8.26 -2.64 -6.71
N HIS A 305 7.14 -2.07 -6.24
CA HIS A 305 5.84 -2.29 -6.85
C HIS A 305 5.75 -1.86 -8.33
N SER A 306 6.62 -0.93 -8.76
CA SER A 306 6.72 -0.54 -10.17
C SER A 306 7.01 -1.72 -11.10
N TRP A 307 7.59 -2.81 -10.59
CA TRP A 307 7.77 -4.09 -11.27
C TRP A 307 6.79 -5.17 -10.77
N PHE A 308 6.65 -5.30 -9.45
CA PHE A 308 5.89 -6.36 -8.77
C PHE A 308 4.56 -5.81 -8.24
N GLY A 309 3.50 -5.86 -9.05
CA GLY A 309 2.21 -5.25 -8.75
C GLY A 309 1.73 -4.40 -9.91
N ASN A 310 2.49 -3.38 -10.29
CA ASN A 310 2.08 -2.45 -11.36
C ASN A 310 2.29 -3.07 -12.76
N LEU A 311 3.51 -3.58 -13.04
CA LEU A 311 3.81 -4.23 -14.32
C LEU A 311 3.25 -5.65 -14.38
N VAL A 312 3.58 -6.48 -13.38
CA VAL A 312 3.05 -7.84 -13.23
C VAL A 312 2.10 -7.84 -12.05
N THR A 313 0.80 -8.02 -12.30
CA THR A 313 -0.24 -7.89 -11.27
C THR A 313 -0.81 -9.26 -10.92
N ASN A 314 -1.19 -9.51 -9.68
CA ASN A 314 -2.09 -10.62 -9.33
C ASN A 314 -3.40 -10.53 -10.13
N ALA A 315 -3.87 -11.64 -10.71
CA ALA A 315 -5.15 -11.65 -11.45
C ALA A 315 -6.38 -11.71 -10.53
N THR A 316 -6.20 -12.10 -9.27
CA THR A 316 -7.26 -12.16 -8.24
C THR A 316 -6.69 -11.74 -6.89
N TRP A 317 -7.53 -11.20 -6.01
CA TRP A 317 -7.11 -10.82 -4.64
C TRP A 317 -6.71 -12.01 -3.78
N GLY A 318 -7.14 -13.23 -4.14
CA GLY A 318 -6.70 -14.44 -3.45
C GLY A 318 -5.22 -14.75 -3.63
N ASP A 319 -4.61 -14.29 -4.73
CA ASP A 319 -3.18 -14.40 -5.02
C ASP A 319 -2.43 -13.07 -4.74
N PHE A 320 -2.92 -12.25 -3.81
CA PHE A 320 -2.32 -10.94 -3.48
C PHE A 320 -0.84 -11.02 -3.06
N TRP A 321 -0.39 -12.17 -2.55
CA TRP A 321 1.03 -12.42 -2.27
C TRP A 321 1.95 -12.29 -3.49
N LEU A 322 1.43 -12.43 -4.73
CA LEU A 322 2.22 -12.22 -5.94
C LEU A 322 2.69 -10.77 -6.08
N ASN A 323 1.91 -9.82 -5.55
CA ASN A 323 2.36 -8.45 -5.42
C ASN A 323 3.24 -8.34 -4.17
N GLU A 324 2.66 -8.53 -2.99
CA GLU A 324 3.33 -8.17 -1.73
C GLU A 324 4.54 -9.03 -1.38
N GLY A 325 4.47 -10.34 -1.61
CA GLY A 325 5.58 -11.24 -1.32
C GLY A 325 6.79 -10.97 -2.22
N PHE A 326 6.55 -10.71 -3.51
CA PHE A 326 7.61 -10.34 -4.44
C PHE A 326 8.13 -8.93 -4.17
N THR A 327 7.27 -7.94 -3.87
CA THR A 327 7.68 -6.60 -3.50
C THR A 327 8.51 -6.60 -2.22
N MET A 328 8.10 -7.32 -1.18
CA MET A 328 8.87 -7.44 0.06
C MET A 328 10.24 -8.09 -0.16
N TYR A 329 10.32 -9.11 -1.03
CA TYR A 329 11.61 -9.68 -1.43
C TYR A 329 12.46 -8.67 -2.20
N ALA A 330 11.87 -7.96 -3.16
CA ALA A 330 12.54 -6.96 -3.98
C ALA A 330 13.06 -5.79 -3.15
N GLN A 331 12.26 -5.28 -2.20
CA GLN A 331 12.65 -4.25 -1.24
C GLN A 331 13.90 -4.67 -0.47
N ARG A 332 13.86 -5.84 0.17
CA ARG A 332 14.99 -6.36 0.95
C ARG A 332 16.21 -6.63 0.06
N ARG A 333 16.00 -7.04 -1.19
CA ARG A 333 17.07 -7.22 -2.17
C ARG A 333 17.73 -5.88 -2.56
N VAL A 334 16.96 -4.80 -2.74
CA VAL A 334 17.46 -3.45 -2.99
C VAL A 334 18.16 -2.89 -1.74
N CYS A 335 17.54 -3.00 -0.57
CA CYS A 335 18.14 -2.61 0.71
C CYS A 335 19.47 -3.33 0.96
N ARG A 336 19.61 -4.60 0.57
CA ARG A 336 20.88 -5.34 0.68
C ARG A 336 22.00 -4.73 -0.18
N GLU A 337 21.69 -4.27 -1.40
CA GLU A 337 22.69 -3.58 -2.24
C GLU A 337 23.09 -2.22 -1.67
N LEU A 338 22.14 -1.49 -1.08
CA LEU A 338 22.35 -0.13 -0.58
C LEU A 338 23.00 -0.10 0.81
N TYR A 339 22.56 -0.97 1.71
CA TYR A 339 22.84 -0.88 3.14
C TYR A 339 23.60 -2.08 3.70
N GLY A 340 23.75 -3.15 2.91
CA GLY A 340 24.44 -4.37 3.29
C GLY A 340 23.53 -5.41 3.97
N GLU A 341 23.97 -6.67 3.90
CA GLU A 341 23.20 -7.84 4.34
C GLU A 341 22.83 -7.80 5.82
N ALA A 342 23.76 -7.47 6.71
CA ALA A 342 23.48 -7.45 8.15
C ALA A 342 22.38 -6.46 8.54
N TYR A 343 22.34 -5.29 7.89
CA TYR A 343 21.29 -4.30 8.12
C TYR A 343 19.92 -4.80 7.61
N THR A 344 19.88 -5.38 6.41
CA THR A 344 18.65 -5.97 5.86
C THR A 344 18.17 -7.18 6.69
N CYS A 345 19.06 -7.93 7.32
CA CYS A 345 18.65 -8.99 8.25
C CYS A 345 17.90 -8.45 9.47
N LEU A 346 18.20 -7.24 9.96
CA LEU A 346 17.41 -6.59 11.02
C LEU A 346 15.99 -6.28 10.56
N GLU A 347 15.85 -5.66 9.38
CA GLU A 347 14.55 -5.40 8.75
C GLU A 347 13.74 -6.69 8.60
N ALA A 348 14.35 -7.76 8.10
CA ALA A 348 13.71 -9.06 7.95
C ALA A 348 13.35 -9.71 9.30
N ALA A 349 14.15 -9.51 10.34
CA ALA A 349 13.82 -9.98 11.69
C ALA A 349 12.63 -9.22 12.29
N THR A 350 12.52 -7.91 12.06
CA THR A 350 11.35 -7.11 12.44
C THR A 350 10.09 -7.62 11.71
N GLY A 351 10.17 -7.86 10.41
CA GLY A 351 9.07 -8.46 9.63
C GLY A 351 8.64 -9.83 10.14
N LYS A 352 9.61 -10.71 10.43
CA LYS A 352 9.36 -12.03 11.04
C LYS A 352 8.67 -11.93 12.41
N ALA A 353 9.06 -10.96 13.24
CA ALA A 353 8.42 -10.71 14.53
C ALA A 353 6.97 -10.21 14.36
N LEU A 354 6.70 -9.36 13.37
CA LEU A 354 5.35 -8.92 13.04
C LEU A 354 4.46 -10.08 12.58
N LEU A 355 4.95 -10.94 11.68
CA LEU A 355 4.22 -12.14 11.25
C LEU A 355 3.92 -13.08 12.43
N ARG A 356 4.88 -13.23 13.35
CA ARG A 356 4.71 -14.04 14.56
C ARG A 356 3.61 -13.45 15.45
N GLN A 357 3.68 -12.15 15.73
CA GLN A 357 2.66 -11.46 16.49
C GLN A 357 1.27 -11.57 15.83
N HIS A 358 1.21 -11.45 14.50
CA HIS A 358 -0.02 -11.63 13.73
C HIS A 358 -0.63 -13.01 14.01
N MET A 359 0.15 -14.07 13.81
CA MET A 359 -0.31 -15.45 14.01
C MET A 359 -0.65 -15.77 15.47
N ASP A 360 0.06 -15.19 16.43
CA ASP A 360 -0.26 -15.35 17.86
C ASP A 360 -1.63 -14.72 18.20
N ASN A 361 -2.02 -13.63 17.50
CA ASN A 361 -3.31 -12.97 17.67
C ASN A 361 -4.46 -13.68 16.94
N THR A 362 -4.22 -14.19 15.72
CA THR A 362 -5.26 -14.81 14.90
C THR A 362 -5.41 -16.32 15.12
N GLY A 363 -4.36 -16.96 15.64
CA GLY A 363 -4.15 -18.42 15.62
C GLY A 363 -3.47 -18.86 14.32
N GLU A 364 -2.51 -19.80 14.40
CA GLU A 364 -1.74 -20.27 13.24
C GLU A 364 -2.63 -20.92 12.16
N ASP A 365 -3.60 -21.75 12.57
CA ASP A 365 -4.49 -22.49 11.66
C ASP A 365 -5.58 -21.62 11.00
N HIS A 366 -5.59 -20.30 11.26
CA HIS A 366 -6.59 -19.41 10.70
C HIS A 366 -6.53 -19.39 9.16
N PRO A 367 -7.66 -19.49 8.43
CA PRO A 367 -7.64 -19.56 6.96
C PRO A 367 -6.96 -18.39 6.26
N LEU A 368 -6.97 -17.20 6.86
CA LEU A 368 -6.29 -16.00 6.34
C LEU A 368 -4.75 -16.04 6.49
N ASN A 369 -4.21 -17.04 7.18
CA ASN A 369 -2.77 -17.29 7.28
C ASN A 369 -2.24 -18.23 6.18
N LYS A 370 -3.09 -18.56 5.21
CA LYS A 370 -2.68 -19.15 3.94
C LYS A 370 -2.04 -18.06 3.07
N LEU A 371 -1.10 -18.45 2.22
CA LEU A 371 -0.50 -17.50 1.28
C LEU A 371 -1.46 -17.18 0.12
N ARG A 372 -2.19 -18.20 -0.34
CA ARG A 372 -3.35 -18.05 -1.21
C ARG A 372 -4.62 -18.08 -0.38
N VAL A 373 -5.32 -16.96 -0.34
CA VAL A 373 -6.61 -16.86 0.34
C VAL A 373 -7.72 -17.18 -0.65
N LYS A 374 -8.57 -18.15 -0.33
CA LYS A 374 -9.82 -18.35 -1.07
C LYS A 374 -10.85 -17.34 -0.58
N ILE A 375 -11.14 -16.34 -1.40
CA ILE A 375 -12.20 -15.37 -1.14
C ILE A 375 -13.51 -15.99 -1.60
N GLU A 376 -14.48 -16.11 -0.70
CA GLU A 376 -15.81 -16.61 -1.03
C GLU A 376 -16.69 -15.46 -1.59
N PRO A 377 -17.67 -15.73 -2.47
CA PRO A 377 -18.59 -14.71 -2.97
C PRO A 377 -19.25 -13.93 -1.82
N GLY A 378 -19.22 -12.60 -1.91
CA GLY A 378 -19.77 -11.70 -0.89
C GLY A 378 -18.81 -11.34 0.24
N VAL A 379 -17.63 -11.95 0.33
CA VAL A 379 -16.56 -11.49 1.23
C VAL A 379 -15.84 -10.31 0.60
N ASP A 380 -15.60 -9.25 1.37
CA ASP A 380 -14.80 -8.10 0.95
C ASP A 380 -13.32 -8.48 0.93
N PRO A 381 -12.57 -8.27 -0.17
CA PRO A 381 -11.13 -8.46 -0.18
C PRO A 381 -10.40 -7.71 0.94
N ASP A 382 -10.87 -6.52 1.33
CA ASP A 382 -10.26 -5.74 2.41
C ASP A 382 -10.35 -6.46 3.77
N ASP A 383 -11.37 -7.30 3.98
CA ASP A 383 -11.52 -8.11 5.20
C ASP A 383 -10.50 -9.27 5.27
N THR A 384 -9.80 -9.55 4.17
CA THR A 384 -8.76 -10.59 4.10
C THR A 384 -7.34 -10.04 4.29
N TYR A 385 -7.18 -8.73 4.24
CA TYR A 385 -5.89 -8.06 4.32
C TYR A 385 -5.21 -8.29 5.68
N ASN A 386 -3.95 -8.74 5.64
CA ASN A 386 -3.13 -8.96 6.82
C ASN A 386 -1.63 -9.06 6.49
N ASP A 387 -0.77 -9.35 7.48
CA ASP A 387 0.68 -9.41 7.35
C ASP A 387 1.20 -10.66 6.58
N THR A 388 0.38 -11.70 6.42
CA THR A 388 0.74 -12.96 5.76
C THR A 388 1.19 -12.80 4.30
N PRO A 389 0.43 -12.16 3.39
CA PRO A 389 0.85 -11.99 1.99
C PRO A 389 2.21 -11.29 1.84
N TYR A 390 2.56 -10.39 2.77
CA TYR A 390 3.85 -9.71 2.83
C TYR A 390 4.96 -10.65 3.32
N GLU A 391 4.87 -11.14 4.55
CA GLU A 391 6.00 -11.78 5.24
C GLU A 391 6.10 -13.28 4.97
N LYS A 392 4.97 -14.00 4.88
CA LYS A 392 4.96 -15.39 4.41
C LYS A 392 5.25 -15.44 2.91
N GLY A 393 4.79 -14.44 2.14
CA GLY A 393 5.14 -14.25 0.74
C GLY A 393 6.64 -14.01 0.54
N PHE A 394 7.24 -13.10 1.33
CA PHE A 394 8.68 -12.91 1.35
C PHE A 394 9.45 -14.21 1.63
N CYS A 395 8.99 -14.99 2.61
CA CYS A 395 9.60 -16.29 2.94
C CYS A 395 9.51 -17.26 1.76
N PHE A 396 8.39 -17.30 1.06
CA PHE A 396 8.22 -18.17 -0.11
C PHE A 396 9.10 -17.74 -1.28
N VAL A 397 9.16 -16.44 -1.61
CA VAL A 397 10.05 -15.93 -2.67
C VAL A 397 11.53 -16.13 -2.29
N SER A 398 11.86 -15.99 -1.01
CA SER A 398 13.20 -16.34 -0.49
C SER A 398 13.52 -17.84 -0.61
N TYR A 399 12.53 -18.71 -0.43
CA TYR A 399 12.67 -20.14 -0.67
C TYR A 399 12.92 -20.44 -2.16
N LEU A 400 12.23 -19.76 -3.08
CA LEU A 400 12.53 -19.86 -4.52
C LEU A 400 13.97 -19.41 -4.81
N ALA A 401 14.42 -18.30 -4.21
CA ALA A 401 15.82 -17.85 -4.34
C ALA A 401 16.82 -18.89 -3.78
N HIS A 402 16.50 -19.50 -2.65
CA HIS A 402 17.30 -20.57 -2.05
C HIS A 402 17.40 -21.79 -2.96
N LEU A 403 16.29 -22.21 -3.59
CA LEU A 403 16.28 -23.32 -4.55
C LEU A 403 17.12 -23.03 -5.80
N ALA A 404 17.15 -21.78 -6.27
CA ALA A 404 18.03 -21.35 -7.37
C ALA A 404 19.52 -21.49 -7.01
N GLY A 405 19.86 -21.47 -5.72
CA GLY A 405 21.18 -21.76 -5.16
C GLY A 405 22.24 -20.70 -5.36
N ASP A 406 22.00 -19.70 -6.21
CA ASP A 406 22.87 -18.57 -6.47
C ASP A 406 22.04 -17.29 -6.66
N GLN A 407 22.44 -16.21 -5.97
CA GLN A 407 21.69 -14.95 -5.99
C GLN A 407 21.66 -14.32 -7.38
N SER A 408 22.76 -14.40 -8.14
CA SER A 408 22.81 -13.81 -9.49
C SER A 408 21.91 -14.53 -10.48
N ARG A 409 21.77 -15.86 -10.35
CA ARG A 409 20.78 -16.65 -11.10
C ARG A 409 19.35 -16.23 -10.77
N PHE A 410 19.04 -15.99 -9.50
CA PHE A 410 17.70 -15.55 -9.10
C PHE A 410 17.41 -14.10 -9.53
N ASP A 411 18.38 -13.19 -9.42
CA ASP A 411 18.25 -11.82 -9.94
C ASP A 411 17.98 -11.83 -11.47
N ALA A 412 18.65 -12.71 -12.22
CA ALA A 412 18.38 -12.90 -13.65
C ALA A 412 16.97 -13.45 -13.92
N PHE A 413 16.49 -14.38 -13.08
CA PHE A 413 15.11 -14.85 -13.13
C PHE A 413 14.10 -13.73 -12.88
N LEU A 414 14.31 -12.86 -11.89
CA LEU A 414 13.40 -11.74 -11.60
C LEU A 414 13.26 -10.80 -12.80
N LYS A 415 14.35 -10.49 -13.51
CA LYS A 415 14.29 -9.73 -14.77
C LYS A 415 13.47 -10.45 -15.83
N ALA A 416 13.73 -11.75 -16.01
CA ALA A 416 13.02 -12.56 -17.00
C ALA A 416 11.52 -12.68 -16.67
N TYR A 417 11.18 -12.79 -15.39
CA TYR A 417 9.82 -12.79 -14.87
C TYR A 417 9.08 -11.49 -15.20
N VAL A 418 9.67 -10.34 -14.88
CA VAL A 418 9.07 -9.05 -15.23
C VAL A 418 8.94 -8.89 -16.74
N ASP A 419 9.97 -9.23 -17.51
CA ASP A 419 9.92 -9.12 -18.97
C ASP A 419 8.88 -10.04 -19.62
N LYS A 420 8.68 -11.24 -19.07
CA LYS A 420 7.69 -12.22 -19.54
C LYS A 420 6.25 -11.74 -19.32
N PHE A 421 5.99 -11.15 -18.14
CA PHE A 421 4.64 -10.84 -17.69
C PHE A 421 4.30 -9.35 -17.64
N LYS A 422 5.21 -8.46 -18.07
CA LYS A 422 4.96 -7.01 -18.11
C LYS A 422 3.64 -6.67 -18.80
N PHE A 423 2.88 -5.79 -18.16
CA PHE A 423 1.54 -5.37 -18.57
C PHE A 423 0.50 -6.50 -18.61
N ARG A 424 0.69 -7.56 -17.80
CA ARG A 424 -0.28 -8.65 -17.65
C ARG A 424 -0.64 -8.82 -16.19
N SER A 425 -1.79 -9.46 -15.99
CA SER A 425 -2.17 -10.02 -14.70
C SER A 425 -1.95 -11.54 -14.72
N VAL A 426 -1.51 -12.13 -13.62
CA VAL A 426 -1.05 -13.52 -13.51
C VAL A 426 -1.65 -14.24 -12.31
N LEU A 427 -1.84 -15.54 -12.44
CA LEU A 427 -2.13 -16.44 -11.32
C LEU A 427 -0.84 -17.05 -10.78
N ALA A 428 -0.86 -17.59 -9.56
CA ALA A 428 0.35 -18.21 -9.00
C ALA A 428 0.88 -19.36 -9.88
N GLU A 429 -0.02 -20.11 -10.52
CA GLU A 429 0.33 -21.18 -11.44
C GLU A 429 1.18 -20.67 -12.61
N ASP A 430 0.85 -19.52 -13.19
CA ASP A 430 1.58 -18.95 -14.32
C ASP A 430 3.03 -18.63 -13.92
N VAL A 431 3.21 -18.08 -12.71
CA VAL A 431 4.51 -17.68 -12.17
C VAL A 431 5.36 -18.90 -11.79
N LEU A 432 4.76 -19.87 -11.10
CA LEU A 432 5.46 -21.07 -10.64
C LEU A 432 5.79 -22.02 -11.79
N GLU A 433 4.94 -22.12 -12.82
CA GLU A 433 5.27 -22.84 -14.05
C GLU A 433 6.44 -22.18 -14.77
N PHE A 434 6.41 -20.86 -14.93
CA PHE A 434 7.52 -20.12 -15.53
C PHE A 434 8.84 -20.27 -14.74
N TYR A 435 8.78 -20.27 -13.41
CA TYR A 435 9.94 -20.54 -12.56
C TYR A 435 10.56 -21.92 -12.86
N LEU A 436 9.73 -22.97 -12.98
CA LEU A 436 10.19 -24.32 -13.30
C LEU A 436 10.68 -24.45 -14.75
N GLU A 437 10.11 -23.70 -15.69
CA GLU A 437 10.61 -23.63 -17.08
C GLU A 437 11.97 -22.93 -17.16
N TYR A 438 12.15 -21.85 -16.39
CA TYR A 438 13.40 -21.09 -16.34
C TYR A 438 14.53 -21.89 -15.67
N PHE A 439 14.20 -22.72 -14.69
CA PHE A 439 15.13 -23.61 -13.98
C PHE A 439 14.83 -25.10 -14.25
N PRO A 440 15.17 -25.62 -15.44
CA PRO A 440 14.83 -27.00 -15.82
C PRO A 440 15.47 -28.03 -14.89
N ASP A 441 16.66 -27.76 -14.34
CA ASP A 441 17.33 -28.63 -13.37
C ASP A 441 16.53 -28.77 -12.06
N LEU A 442 15.85 -27.71 -11.63
CA LEU A 442 14.97 -27.76 -10.46
C LEU A 442 13.65 -28.49 -10.77
N LYS A 443 13.13 -28.33 -12.00
CA LYS A 443 11.96 -29.08 -12.48
C LYS A 443 12.23 -30.57 -12.51
N GLU A 444 13.38 -31.00 -13.05
CA GLU A 444 13.82 -32.40 -13.08
C GLU A 444 13.98 -33.00 -11.68
N LYS A 445 14.50 -32.21 -10.72
CA LYS A 445 14.60 -32.59 -9.30
C LYS A 445 13.26 -32.62 -8.56
N ASN A 446 12.15 -32.26 -9.21
CA ASN A 446 10.82 -32.19 -8.61
C ASN A 446 10.74 -31.32 -7.35
N VAL A 447 11.45 -30.17 -7.31
CA VAL A 447 11.47 -29.31 -6.11
C VAL A 447 10.08 -28.81 -5.68
N HIS A 448 9.17 -28.69 -6.63
CA HIS A 448 7.77 -28.29 -6.42
C HIS A 448 6.90 -29.37 -5.75
N LYS A 449 7.44 -30.58 -5.51
CA LYS A 449 6.75 -31.74 -4.92
C LYS A 449 7.45 -32.28 -3.67
N ILE A 450 8.42 -31.56 -3.12
CA ILE A 450 9.11 -31.99 -1.89
C ILE A 450 8.10 -31.95 -0.74
N GLU A 451 7.81 -33.07 -0.11
CA GLU A 451 6.84 -33.15 0.99
C GLU A 451 7.14 -32.11 2.10
N GLY A 452 6.13 -31.30 2.45
CA GLY A 452 6.25 -30.22 3.44
C GLY A 452 6.87 -28.92 2.90
N LEU A 453 7.38 -28.92 1.67
CA LEU A 453 7.92 -27.74 0.97
C LEU A 453 7.39 -27.62 -0.47
N ASP A 454 6.38 -28.41 -0.82
CA ASP A 454 5.75 -28.40 -2.13
C ASP A 454 4.97 -27.11 -2.32
N PHE A 455 4.85 -26.68 -3.58
CA PHE A 455 4.29 -25.38 -3.87
C PHE A 455 2.80 -25.28 -3.52
N ASP A 456 2.06 -26.38 -3.57
CA ASP A 456 0.64 -26.39 -3.18
C ASP A 456 0.48 -26.17 -1.68
N SER A 457 1.28 -26.87 -0.86
CA SER A 457 1.32 -26.67 0.60
C SER A 457 1.68 -25.23 0.96
N TRP A 458 2.69 -24.64 0.31
CA TRP A 458 3.05 -23.22 0.53
C TRP A 458 1.87 -22.27 0.32
N LEU A 459 1.10 -22.49 -0.74
CA LEU A 459 -0.03 -21.65 -1.09
C LEU A 459 -1.22 -21.90 -0.15
N ASN A 460 -1.57 -23.15 0.12
CA ASN A 460 -2.89 -23.52 0.62
C ASN A 460 -2.93 -23.95 2.09
N VAL A 461 -1.78 -24.13 2.75
CA VAL A 461 -1.70 -24.52 4.16
C VAL A 461 -1.46 -23.28 5.05
N PRO A 462 -2.31 -23.04 6.07
CA PRO A 462 -2.12 -21.92 7.00
C PRO A 462 -0.92 -22.15 7.92
N GLY A 463 -0.62 -21.18 8.78
CA GLY A 463 0.43 -21.29 9.80
C GLY A 463 1.81 -20.82 9.34
N TRP A 464 2.79 -21.05 10.20
CA TRP A 464 4.15 -20.52 10.02
C TRP A 464 4.81 -21.00 8.71
N PRO A 465 5.57 -20.15 8.00
CA PRO A 465 6.31 -20.57 6.82
C PRO A 465 7.25 -21.76 7.10
N PRO A 466 7.22 -22.82 6.27
CA PRO A 466 8.07 -24.01 6.47
C PRO A 466 9.56 -23.73 6.18
N TYR A 467 9.87 -22.63 5.48
CA TYR A 467 11.23 -22.11 5.31
C TYR A 467 11.27 -20.65 5.73
N VAL A 468 12.32 -20.27 6.45
CA VAL A 468 12.64 -18.87 6.76
C VAL A 468 14.08 -18.62 6.29
N PRO A 469 14.37 -17.51 5.60
CA PRO A 469 15.72 -17.21 5.15
C PRO A 469 16.70 -17.10 6.33
N ASP A 470 17.96 -17.42 6.08
CA ASP A 470 19.02 -17.27 7.07
C ASP A 470 19.26 -15.78 7.36
N LEU A 471 19.17 -15.41 8.64
CA LEU A 471 19.40 -14.04 9.14
C LEU A 471 20.68 -13.95 9.98
N SER A 472 21.56 -14.95 9.91
CA SER A 472 22.78 -15.05 10.70
C SER A 472 23.71 -13.85 10.53
N ALA A 473 23.80 -13.26 9.33
CA ALA A 473 24.57 -12.04 9.08
C ALA A 473 24.12 -10.86 9.95
N GLY A 474 22.83 -10.77 10.30
CA GLY A 474 22.30 -9.72 11.18
C GLY A 474 22.73 -9.84 12.64
N GLN A 475 23.28 -10.99 13.06
CA GLN A 475 23.69 -11.22 14.45
C GLN A 475 24.77 -10.25 14.94
N GLU A 476 25.61 -9.74 14.03
CA GLU A 476 26.60 -8.72 14.38
C GLU A 476 25.97 -7.41 14.88
N LEU A 477 24.74 -7.10 14.44
CA LEU A 477 24.00 -5.90 14.84
C LEU A 477 22.94 -6.20 15.92
N MET A 478 22.29 -7.37 15.86
CA MET A 478 21.26 -7.79 16.83
C MET A 478 21.86 -8.04 18.21
N LYS A 479 22.97 -8.79 18.31
CA LYS A 479 23.53 -9.22 19.59
C LYS A 479 23.93 -8.05 20.51
N PRO A 480 24.58 -6.96 20.03
CA PRO A 480 24.81 -5.77 20.85
C PRO A 480 23.53 -5.14 21.40
N ALA A 481 22.46 -5.10 20.59
CA ALA A 481 21.16 -4.57 20.99
C ALA A 481 20.48 -5.46 22.05
N GLU A 482 20.52 -6.79 21.88
CA GLU A 482 20.00 -7.75 22.86
C GLU A 482 20.73 -7.63 24.20
N LEU A 483 22.07 -7.62 24.17
CA LEU A 483 22.89 -7.52 25.39
C LEU A 483 22.60 -6.21 26.14
N LEU A 484 22.49 -5.09 25.42
CA LEU A 484 22.13 -3.83 26.04
C LEU A 484 20.72 -3.88 26.66
N ALA A 485 19.74 -4.48 25.98
CA ALA A 485 18.38 -4.64 26.52
C ALA A 485 18.36 -5.50 27.79
N GLU A 486 19.13 -6.59 27.84
CA GLU A 486 19.25 -7.42 29.06
C GLU A 486 19.84 -6.63 30.23
N MET A 487 20.82 -5.75 29.97
CA MET A 487 21.40 -4.90 31.01
C MET A 487 20.36 -3.97 31.64
N TRP A 488 19.41 -3.43 30.85
CA TRP A 488 18.34 -2.56 31.33
C TRP A 488 17.26 -3.27 32.17
N VAL A 489 17.17 -4.59 32.09
CA VAL A 489 16.11 -5.38 32.75
C VAL A 489 16.62 -6.02 34.05
N ASN A 490 17.94 -6.08 34.23
CA ASN A 490 18.56 -6.53 35.47
C ASN A 490 18.11 -5.68 36.67
N HIS A 491 17.73 -6.28 37.80
CA HIS A 491 17.20 -5.56 38.98
C HIS A 491 18.26 -4.85 39.83
N ASN A 492 19.54 -5.13 39.62
CA ASN A 492 20.63 -4.44 40.30
C ASN A 492 21.76 -4.05 39.32
N PRO A 493 21.48 -3.19 38.32
CA PRO A 493 22.47 -2.82 37.33
C PRO A 493 23.32 -1.63 37.80
N ASP A 494 24.56 -1.59 37.30
CA ASP A 494 25.33 -0.35 37.26
C ASP A 494 24.79 0.53 36.10
N LEU A 495 23.73 1.30 36.39
CA LEU A 495 23.07 2.17 35.42
C LEU A 495 24.03 3.21 34.82
N GLU A 496 25.01 3.70 35.59
CA GLU A 496 26.00 4.66 35.07
C GLU A 496 26.91 4.01 34.02
N SER A 497 27.31 2.75 34.24
CA SER A 497 28.06 2.00 33.23
C SER A 497 27.21 1.68 32.00
N ILE A 498 25.94 1.33 32.16
CA ILE A 498 25.04 1.06 31.03
C ILE A 498 24.94 2.30 30.12
N CYS A 499 24.77 3.47 30.72
CA CYS A 499 24.66 4.74 30.01
C CYS A 499 25.91 5.18 29.23
N LYS A 500 27.06 4.54 29.45
CA LYS A 500 28.28 4.77 28.66
C LYS A 500 28.26 4.03 27.32
N THR A 501 27.30 3.13 27.09
CA THR A 501 27.15 2.44 25.82
C THR A 501 26.68 3.42 24.76
N ASP A 502 27.55 3.80 23.83
CA ASP A 502 27.19 4.73 22.76
C ASP A 502 26.41 4.00 21.66
N ILE A 503 25.13 4.33 21.54
CA ILE A 503 24.23 3.81 20.50
C ILE A 503 23.95 4.82 19.39
N LYS A 504 24.52 6.03 19.43
CA LYS A 504 24.36 7.01 18.35
C LYS A 504 24.83 6.50 16.97
N PRO A 505 25.84 5.62 16.86
CA PRO A 505 26.22 5.03 15.58
C PRO A 505 25.20 4.02 15.01
N TRP A 506 24.23 3.57 15.81
CA TRP A 506 23.25 2.60 15.36
C TRP A 506 22.30 3.21 14.34
N LYS A 507 22.15 2.52 13.21
CA LYS A 507 21.12 2.85 12.22
C LYS A 507 19.74 2.48 12.76
N THR A 508 18.70 3.04 12.16
CA THR A 508 17.30 2.94 12.64
C THR A 508 16.86 1.52 12.97
N TYR A 509 17.07 0.54 12.09
CA TYR A 509 16.62 -0.83 12.39
C TYR A 509 17.33 -1.46 13.60
N GLN A 510 18.58 -1.10 13.91
CA GLN A 510 19.27 -1.60 15.09
C GLN A 510 18.71 -0.96 16.37
N THR A 511 18.45 0.35 16.34
CA THR A 511 17.80 1.07 17.45
C THR A 511 16.35 0.60 17.66
N VAL A 512 15.60 0.40 16.57
CA VAL A 512 14.26 -0.21 16.58
C VAL A 512 14.30 -1.58 17.23
N TYR A 513 15.24 -2.44 16.82
CA TYR A 513 15.39 -3.78 17.38
C TYR A 513 15.69 -3.74 18.89
N PHE A 514 16.58 -2.84 19.32
CA PHE A 514 16.84 -2.60 20.75
C PHE A 514 15.57 -2.19 21.52
N LEU A 515 14.82 -1.23 20.99
CA LEU A 515 13.57 -0.78 21.62
C LEU A 515 12.50 -1.87 21.64
N ASP A 516 12.42 -2.71 20.61
CA ASP A 516 11.53 -3.88 20.59
C ASP A 516 11.92 -4.86 21.71
N LYS A 517 13.21 -5.10 21.93
CA LYS A 517 13.68 -5.93 23.07
C LYS A 517 13.36 -5.31 24.43
N ILE A 518 13.46 -3.99 24.57
CA ILE A 518 12.99 -3.30 25.78
C ILE A 518 11.48 -3.43 25.95
N LEU A 519 10.70 -3.32 24.87
CA LEU A 519 9.25 -3.39 24.89
C LEU A 519 8.73 -4.80 25.20
N GLU A 520 9.41 -5.84 24.71
CA GLU A 520 9.17 -7.25 25.05
C GLU A 520 9.37 -7.51 26.54
N LYS A 521 10.41 -6.89 27.13
CA LYS A 521 10.79 -7.08 28.54
C LYS A 521 10.15 -6.09 29.50
N SER A 522 9.31 -5.17 29.01
CA SER A 522 8.60 -4.20 29.84
C SER A 522 7.45 -4.87 30.62
N PRO A 523 7.16 -4.45 31.88
CA PRO A 523 7.74 -3.31 32.57
C PRO A 523 9.17 -3.56 33.12
N LEU A 524 10.00 -2.53 33.05
CA LEU A 524 11.35 -2.48 33.62
C LEU A 524 11.31 -2.14 35.11
N PRO A 525 12.39 -2.40 35.87
CA PRO A 525 12.47 -2.02 37.27
C PRO A 525 12.34 -0.50 37.51
N ASP A 526 11.89 -0.14 38.72
CA ASP A 526 11.62 1.25 39.09
C ASP A 526 12.83 2.17 38.84
N GLY A 527 12.58 3.33 38.22
CA GLY A 527 13.61 4.32 37.89
C GLY A 527 14.41 4.03 36.61
N HIS A 528 14.32 2.83 36.03
CA HIS A 528 15.10 2.47 34.84
C HIS A 528 14.66 3.24 33.61
N ILE A 529 13.34 3.41 33.39
CA ILE A 529 12.82 4.16 32.25
C ILE A 529 13.29 5.62 32.29
N LYS A 530 13.26 6.25 33.47
CA LYS A 530 13.78 7.60 33.66
C LYS A 530 15.25 7.66 33.26
N LYS A 531 16.04 6.67 33.69
CA LYS A 531 17.47 6.64 33.38
C LYS A 531 17.76 6.34 31.91
N LEU A 532 16.96 5.49 31.28
CA LEU A 532 17.04 5.19 29.85
C LEU A 532 16.75 6.45 29.03
N GLU A 533 15.72 7.21 29.40
CA GLU A 533 15.40 8.51 28.82
C GLU A 533 16.55 9.52 28.95
N GLU A 534 17.17 9.63 30.14
CA GLU A 534 18.33 10.50 30.35
C GLU A 534 19.53 10.10 29.47
N CYS A 535 19.79 8.80 29.31
CA CYS A 535 21.00 8.32 28.64
C CYS A 535 20.87 8.28 27.12
N TYR A 536 19.66 8.08 26.60
CA TYR A 536 19.39 7.99 25.17
C TYR A 536 18.38 9.05 24.72
N SER A 537 18.53 10.29 25.18
CA SER A 537 17.61 11.39 24.86
C SER A 537 17.42 11.62 23.35
N HIS A 538 18.46 11.33 22.55
CA HIS A 538 18.41 11.39 21.09
C HIS A 538 17.35 10.48 20.46
N ILE A 539 16.95 9.37 21.10
CA ILE A 539 15.82 8.54 20.64
C ILE A 539 14.50 9.29 20.78
N ILE A 540 14.35 10.04 21.87
CA ILE A 540 13.13 10.76 22.25
C ILE A 540 13.01 12.07 21.45
N GLU A 541 14.15 12.74 21.24
CA GLU A 541 14.29 13.95 20.45
C GLU A 541 14.22 13.69 18.94
N SER A 542 14.39 12.44 18.50
CA SER A 542 14.33 12.05 17.09
C SER A 542 12.96 12.37 16.48
N ASN A 543 12.94 12.73 15.20
CA ASN A 543 11.70 12.85 14.42
C ASN A 543 11.26 11.53 13.78
N ASN A 544 12.06 10.47 13.88
CA ASN A 544 11.74 9.16 13.36
C ASN A 544 10.49 8.58 14.05
N ALA A 545 9.43 8.36 13.26
CA ALA A 545 8.15 7.88 13.76
C ALA A 545 8.19 6.44 14.32
N GLU A 546 9.07 5.57 13.81
CA GLU A 546 9.25 4.21 14.30
C GLU A 546 9.87 4.19 15.71
N LEU A 547 10.80 5.11 15.98
CA LEU A 547 11.38 5.31 17.32
C LEU A 547 10.35 5.89 18.28
N LYS A 548 9.60 6.91 17.85
CA LYS A 548 8.51 7.52 18.65
C LYS A 548 7.41 6.52 18.99
N LEU A 549 7.03 5.66 18.05
CA LEU A 549 6.05 4.59 18.27
C LEU A 549 6.48 3.68 19.41
N ARG A 550 7.68 3.10 19.31
CA ARG A 550 8.19 2.14 20.30
C ARG A 550 8.37 2.81 21.64
N TRP A 551 8.90 4.03 21.66
CA TRP A 551 9.01 4.81 22.89
C TRP A 551 7.65 5.07 23.55
N ALA A 552 6.63 5.44 22.78
CA ALA A 552 5.28 5.63 23.29
C ALA A 552 4.70 4.34 23.90
N GLN A 553 4.92 3.18 23.26
CA GLN A 553 4.51 1.89 23.79
C GLN A 553 5.29 1.49 25.06
N ILE A 554 6.60 1.76 25.11
CA ILE A 554 7.44 1.53 26.28
C ILE A 554 6.93 2.38 27.46
N VAL A 555 6.72 3.68 27.26
CA VAL A 555 6.16 4.58 28.28
C VAL A 555 4.81 4.08 28.78
N ALA A 556 3.92 3.65 27.87
CA ALA A 556 2.60 3.12 28.23
C ALA A 556 2.69 1.83 29.05
N LYS A 557 3.45 0.83 28.59
CA LYS A 557 3.62 -0.46 29.30
C LYS A 557 4.28 -0.30 30.67
N ASN A 558 5.19 0.66 30.80
CA ASN A 558 5.86 0.97 32.07
C ASN A 558 5.10 1.98 32.94
N GLN A 559 3.96 2.50 32.47
CA GLN A 559 3.14 3.48 33.18
C GLN A 559 3.95 4.72 33.62
N HIS A 560 4.93 5.13 32.80
CA HIS A 560 5.88 6.17 33.15
C HIS A 560 5.28 7.57 32.95
N LYS A 561 4.64 8.11 33.99
CA LYS A 561 3.91 9.40 33.95
C LYS A 561 4.69 10.57 33.34
N PRO A 562 5.98 10.81 33.65
CA PRO A 562 6.73 11.90 33.02
C PRO A 562 6.76 11.80 31.48
N GLY A 563 6.73 10.59 30.93
CA GLY A 563 6.73 10.34 29.48
C GLY A 563 5.36 10.48 28.80
N PHE A 564 4.27 10.68 29.53
CA PHE A 564 2.92 10.75 28.93
C PHE A 564 2.80 11.89 27.91
N GLN A 565 3.55 12.98 28.07
CA GLN A 565 3.57 14.06 27.08
C GLN A 565 4.10 13.60 25.71
N HIS A 566 5.05 12.67 25.68
CA HIS A 566 5.58 12.09 24.44
C HIS A 566 4.49 11.34 23.67
N ILE A 567 3.66 10.57 24.39
CA ILE A 567 2.50 9.87 23.83
C ILE A 567 1.50 10.87 23.22
N ARG A 568 1.17 11.94 23.96
CA ARG A 568 0.25 12.98 23.47
C ARG A 568 0.77 13.65 22.21
N ASN A 569 2.06 14.02 22.20
CA ASN A 569 2.70 14.67 21.05
C ASN A 569 2.69 13.75 19.82
N PHE A 570 3.03 12.47 19.99
CA PHE A 570 3.06 11.51 18.90
C PHE A 570 1.67 11.27 18.30
N LEU A 571 0.66 10.97 19.11
CA LEU A 571 -0.71 10.73 18.66
C LEU A 571 -1.42 11.98 18.10
N LYS A 572 -0.93 13.18 18.45
CA LYS A 572 -1.41 14.45 17.85
C LYS A 572 -0.76 14.74 16.49
N SER A 573 0.43 14.21 16.24
CA SER A 573 1.21 14.54 15.04
C SER A 573 0.80 13.77 13.78
N GLN A 574 0.11 12.63 13.93
CA GLN A 574 -0.21 11.71 12.84
C GLN A 574 -1.42 10.82 13.17
N GLY A 575 -2.03 10.22 12.15
CA GLY A 575 -3.16 9.30 12.24
C GLY A 575 -2.98 7.98 11.49
N LYS A 576 -1.75 7.60 11.14
CA LYS A 576 -1.42 6.30 10.53
C LYS A 576 -1.91 5.17 11.44
N GLN A 577 -2.64 4.22 10.85
CA GLN A 577 -3.29 3.12 11.57
C GLN A 577 -2.27 2.27 12.34
N MET A 578 -1.19 1.87 11.67
CA MET A 578 -0.13 1.02 12.23
C MET A 578 0.64 1.67 13.39
N TYR A 579 0.55 2.99 13.57
CA TYR A 579 1.16 3.69 14.70
C TYR A 579 0.15 4.01 15.79
N THR A 580 -1.05 4.42 15.38
CA THR A 580 -2.11 4.86 16.30
C THR A 580 -2.66 3.70 17.11
N LEU A 581 -3.06 2.59 16.45
CA LEU A 581 -3.75 1.49 17.14
C LEU A 581 -2.88 0.78 18.19
N PRO A 582 -1.59 0.46 17.93
CA PRO A 582 -0.76 -0.20 18.94
C PRO A 582 -0.55 0.63 20.20
N VAL A 583 -0.45 1.97 20.08
CA VAL A 583 -0.32 2.87 21.24
C VAL A 583 -1.62 2.89 22.05
N TYR A 584 -2.79 2.98 21.40
CA TYR A 584 -4.08 2.91 22.09
C TYR A 584 -4.28 1.57 22.81
N ARG A 585 -3.91 0.44 22.18
CA ARG A 585 -3.94 -0.88 22.83
C ARG A 585 -3.03 -0.94 24.04
N ALA A 586 -1.81 -0.41 23.93
CA ALA A 586 -0.85 -0.37 25.05
C ALA A 586 -1.38 0.47 26.22
N LEU A 587 -2.01 1.62 25.94
CA LEU A 587 -2.65 2.44 26.98
C LEU A 587 -3.85 1.77 27.63
N TRP A 588 -4.70 1.12 26.82
CA TRP A 588 -5.95 0.51 27.28
C TRP A 588 -5.74 -0.75 28.11
N ASN A 589 -4.70 -1.52 27.78
CA ASN A 589 -4.27 -2.69 28.56
C ASN A 589 -3.48 -2.33 29.83
N GLY A 590 -3.25 -1.03 30.08
CA GLY A 590 -2.54 -0.52 31.26
C GLY A 590 -3.45 -0.22 32.46
N SER A 591 -3.02 0.72 33.30
CA SER A 591 -3.76 1.14 34.50
C SER A 591 -4.90 2.13 34.18
N GLU A 592 -5.73 2.44 35.17
CA GLU A 592 -6.79 3.46 35.04
C GLU A 592 -6.23 4.84 34.63
N GLU A 593 -4.98 5.13 34.98
CA GLU A 593 -4.31 6.37 34.61
C GLU A 593 -3.97 6.39 33.11
N THR A 594 -3.48 5.28 32.54
CA THR A 594 -3.20 5.19 31.09
C THR A 594 -4.49 5.12 30.27
N LYS A 595 -5.56 4.50 30.80
CA LYS A 595 -6.90 4.55 30.18
C LYS A 595 -7.46 5.97 30.17
N THR A 596 -7.32 6.71 31.27
CA THR A 596 -7.71 8.12 31.34
C THR A 596 -6.95 8.95 30.30
N LEU A 597 -5.63 8.75 30.19
CA LEU A 597 -4.82 9.37 29.14
C LEU A 597 -5.33 9.04 27.73
N ALA A 598 -5.68 7.78 27.45
CA ALA A 598 -6.22 7.37 26.15
C ALA A 598 -7.51 8.13 25.80
N LEU A 599 -8.45 8.22 26.75
CA LEU A 599 -9.72 8.93 26.56
C LEU A 599 -9.50 10.43 26.32
N GLU A 600 -8.62 11.07 27.09
CA GLU A 600 -8.27 12.48 26.93
C GLU A 600 -7.63 12.77 25.58
N VAL A 601 -6.65 11.95 25.16
CA VAL A 601 -5.98 12.13 23.87
C VAL A 601 -6.97 11.93 22.73
N PHE A 602 -7.79 10.88 22.80
CA PHE A 602 -8.80 10.62 21.76
C PHE A 602 -9.82 11.77 21.66
N ALA A 603 -10.28 12.30 22.79
CA ALA A 603 -11.17 13.47 22.79
C ALA A 603 -10.52 14.68 22.08
N ALA A 604 -9.21 14.88 22.28
CA ALA A 604 -8.46 15.98 21.68
C ALA A 604 -8.13 15.78 20.18
N THR A 605 -7.90 14.54 19.73
CA THR A 605 -7.39 14.26 18.37
C THR A 605 -8.39 13.59 17.44
N SER A 606 -9.53 13.08 17.93
CA SER A 606 -10.48 12.29 17.13
C SER A 606 -10.98 12.96 15.84
N LYS A 607 -11.06 14.30 15.80
CA LYS A 607 -11.45 15.06 14.60
C LYS A 607 -10.36 15.13 13.53
N GLN A 608 -9.10 14.85 13.89
CA GLN A 608 -7.94 14.86 13.00
C GLN A 608 -7.71 13.50 12.33
N LEU A 609 -8.32 12.43 12.86
CA LEU A 609 -8.13 11.08 12.36
C LEU A 609 -9.02 10.79 11.15
N HIS A 610 -8.54 9.90 10.29
CA HIS A 610 -9.40 9.23 9.30
C HIS A 610 -10.56 8.51 9.99
N PHE A 611 -11.72 8.45 9.34
CA PHE A 611 -12.93 7.90 9.98
C PHE A 611 -12.77 6.43 10.39
N ASN A 612 -12.08 5.61 9.58
CA ASN A 612 -11.77 4.21 9.93
C ASN A 612 -10.90 4.12 11.17
N VAL A 613 -9.80 4.88 11.23
CA VAL A 613 -8.88 4.89 12.39
C VAL A 613 -9.63 5.33 13.65
N ARG A 614 -10.47 6.36 13.54
CA ARG A 614 -11.35 6.81 14.63
C ARG A 614 -12.28 5.69 15.11
N ASN A 615 -12.87 4.91 14.19
CA ASN A 615 -13.75 3.80 14.53
C ASN A 615 -12.99 2.64 15.20
N TYR A 616 -11.80 2.31 14.73
CA TYR A 616 -10.95 1.30 15.37
C TYR A 616 -10.50 1.72 16.76
N VAL A 617 -10.10 2.98 16.95
CA VAL A 617 -9.76 3.50 18.29
C VAL A 617 -10.97 3.42 19.21
N LYS A 618 -12.17 3.80 18.75
CA LYS A 618 -13.41 3.63 19.54
C LYS A 618 -13.59 2.18 20.00
N LYS A 619 -13.43 1.20 19.10
CA LYS A 619 -13.53 -0.23 19.45
C LYS A 619 -12.48 -0.68 20.48
N ILE A 620 -11.34 0.00 20.57
CA ILE A 620 -10.29 -0.31 21.57
C ILE A 620 -10.67 0.27 22.94
N ILE A 621 -11.22 1.50 22.98
CA ILE A 621 -11.47 2.25 24.22
C ILE A 621 -12.90 2.11 24.76
N THR A 622 -13.64 1.13 24.26
CA THR A 622 -14.98 0.73 24.72
C THR A 622 -14.94 -0.73 25.10
#